data_AF-A0A4P8IT62-F1
#
_entry.id   AF-A0A4P8IT62-F1
#
_cell.length_a   1.000
_cell.length_b   1.000
_cell.length_c   1.000
_cell.angle_alpha   90.00
_cell.angle_beta   90.00
_cell.angle_gamma   90.00
#
_symmetry.space_group_name_H-M   'P 1'
#
loop_
_entity.id
_entity.type
_entity.pdbx_description
1 polymer ?
#
loop_
_entity_poly.entity_id
_entity_poly.type
_entity_poly.pdbx_seq_one_letter_code
_entity_poly.pdbx_strand_id
1 'polypeptide(L)' 'MNDMLLGVVVREALEAIGFQAPDMSPRVLRNTYARRLLVAGKSNEEVCRLLGLTSQRTVVRLRATIPARGEDLAVV' A
#
# COMPACT_ATOMS: atom_id res chain seq x y z
N MET A 1 21.42 5.33 -8.01
CA MET A 1 20.43 4.50 -8.74
C MET A 1 19.35 5.46 -9.22
N ASN A 2 18.98 5.44 -10.50
CA ASN A 2 18.03 6.39 -11.08
C ASN A 2 16.59 5.95 -10.77
N ASP A 3 15.78 6.80 -10.12
CA ASP A 3 14.38 6.50 -9.78
C ASP A 3 13.55 6.12 -11.01
N MET A 4 13.92 6.61 -12.19
CA MET A 4 13.30 6.19 -13.46
C MET A 4 13.51 4.71 -13.76
N LEU A 5 14.70 4.17 -13.49
CA LEU A 5 14.99 2.74 -13.73
C LEU A 5 14.21 1.85 -12.77
N LEU A 6 14.10 2.26 -11.50
CA LEU A 6 13.31 1.51 -10.52
C LEU A 6 11.82 1.48 -10.91
N GLY A 7 11.30 2.60 -11.41
CA GLY A 7 9.92 2.68 -11.90
C GLY A 7 9.62 1.72 -13.05
N VAL A 8 10.56 1.60 -14.01
CA VAL A 8 10.45 0.68 -15.15
C VAL A 8 10.45 -0.77 -14.68
N VAL A 9 11.44 -1.17 -13.86
CA VAL A 9 11.56 -2.55 -13.37
C VAL A 9 10.32 -2.97 -12.56
N VAL A 10 9.80 -2.09 -11.70
CA VAL A 10 8.57 -2.39 -10.94
C VAL A 10 7.37 -2.54 -11.87
N ARG A 11 7.23 -1.68 -12.87
CA ARG A 11 6.14 -1.79 -13.84
C ARG A 11 6.17 -3.12 -14.59
N GLU A 12 7.32 -3.50 -15.14
CA GLU A 12 7.50 -4.77 -15.85
C GLU A 12 7.16 -5.97 -14.95
N ALA A 13 7.61 -5.95 -13.69
CA ALA A 13 7.30 -7.01 -12.73
C ALA A 13 5.79 -7.10 -12.42
N LEU A 14 5.10 -5.97 -12.29
CA LEU A 14 3.65 -5.94 -12.07
C LEU A 14 2.89 -6.42 -13.31
N GLU A 15 3.33 -6.05 -14.52
CA GLU A 15 2.75 -6.53 -15.77
C GLU A 15 2.94 -8.04 -15.95
N ALA A 16 4.11 -8.57 -15.60
CA ALA A 16 4.43 -10.00 -15.70
C ALA A 16 3.52 -10.89 -14.82
N ILE A 17 3.01 -10.36 -13.70
CA ILE A 17 2.03 -11.05 -12.84
C ILE A 17 0.57 -10.75 -13.21
N GLY A 18 0.33 -10.03 -14.31
CA GLY A 18 -1.00 -9.63 -14.75
C GLY A 18 -1.68 -8.59 -13.86
N PHE A 19 -0.93 -7.90 -13.00
CA PHE A 19 -1.47 -6.85 -12.13
C PHE A 19 -1.68 -5.57 -12.94
N GLN A 20 -2.86 -4.97 -12.82
CA GLN A 20 -3.19 -3.69 -13.45
C GLN A 20 -3.85 -2.76 -12.42
N ALA A 21 -3.32 -1.55 -12.31
CA ALA A 21 -3.84 -0.51 -11.44
C ALA A 21 -3.52 0.88 -11.99
N PRO A 22 -4.23 1.93 -11.53
CA PRO A 22 -3.91 3.31 -11.92
C PRO A 22 -2.48 3.76 -11.56
N ASP A 23 -1.88 3.17 -10.53
CA ASP A 23 -0.49 3.41 -10.13
C ASP A 23 0.33 2.13 -10.28
N MET A 24 1.24 2.11 -11.25
CA MET A 24 2.17 1.01 -11.53
C MET A 24 3.62 1.33 -11.11
N SER A 25 3.78 2.28 -10.17
CA SER A 25 5.09 2.70 -9.66
C SER A 25 5.45 1.99 -8.34
N PRO A 26 6.70 2.10 -7.83
CA PRO A 26 7.10 1.54 -6.53
C PRO A 26 6.20 1.95 -5.36
N ARG A 27 5.46 3.07 -5.50
CA ARG A 27 4.47 3.53 -4.52
C ARG A 27 3.37 2.50 -4.28
N VAL A 28 2.96 1.72 -5.29
CA VAL A 28 1.92 0.69 -5.15
C VAL A 28 2.39 -0.42 -4.21
N LEU A 29 3.66 -0.80 -4.27
CA LEU A 29 4.27 -1.80 -3.39
C LEU A 29 4.28 -1.31 -1.95
N ARG A 30 4.76 -0.06 -1.72
CA ARG A 30 4.73 0.58 -0.39
C ARG A 30 3.32 0.62 0.18
N ASN A 31 2.35 1.06 -0.61
CA ASN A 31 0.96 1.15 -0.17
C ASN A 31 0.37 -0.22 0.16
N THR A 32 0.68 -1.24 -0.65
CA THR A 32 0.23 -2.61 -0.45
C THR A 32 0.79 -3.17 0.86
N TYR A 33 2.09 -2.99 1.11
CA TYR A 33 2.71 -3.38 2.36
C TYR A 33 2.05 -2.71 3.57
N ALA A 34 1.89 -1.38 3.51
CA ALA A 34 1.24 -0.62 4.58
C ALA A 34 -0.20 -1.08 4.85
N ARG A 35 -1.01 -1.25 3.80
CA ARG A 35 -2.40 -1.72 3.92
C ARG A 35 -2.48 -3.11 4.57
N ARG A 36 -1.61 -4.04 4.18
CA ARG A 36 -1.56 -5.39 4.76
C ARG A 36 -1.26 -5.35 6.26
N LEU A 37 -0.35 -4.48 6.70
CA LEU A 37 -0.07 -4.31 8.13
C LEU A 37 -1.28 -3.72 8.89
N LEU A 38 -1.96 -2.73 8.30
CA LEU A 38 -3.14 -2.12 8.90
C LEU A 38 -4.30 -3.12 9.02
N VAL A 39 -4.52 -3.96 8.00
CA VAL A 39 -5.49 -5.07 8.03
C VAL A 39 -5.11 -6.11 9.07
N ALA A 40 -3.81 -6.38 9.25
CA ALA A 40 -3.30 -7.26 10.31
C ALA A 40 -3.38 -6.65 11.73
N GLY A 41 -3.98 -5.47 11.89
CA GLY A 41 -4.22 -4.84 13.18
C GLY A 41 -3.08 -3.97 13.70
N LYS A 42 -2.01 -3.74 12.93
CA LYS A 42 -0.95 -2.82 13.33
C LYS A 42 -1.47 -1.38 13.45
N SER A 43 -0.94 -0.65 14.42
CA SER A 43 -1.30 0.76 14.65
C SER A 43 -0.72 1.66 13.56
N ASN A 44 -1.29 2.87 13.42
CA ASN A 44 -0.75 3.85 12.45
C ASN A 44 0.70 4.23 12.77
N GLU A 45 1.03 4.31 14.06
CA GLU A 45 2.38 4.62 14.53
C GLU A 45 3.37 3.51 14.18
N GLU A 46 3.01 2.24 14.41
CA GLU A 46 3.86 1.10 14.06
C GLU A 46 4.16 1.07 12.55
N VAL A 47 3.12 1.23 11.72
CA VAL A 47 3.28 1.24 10.26
C VAL A 47 4.09 2.47 9.82
N CYS A 48 3.92 3.62 10.45
CA CYS A 48 4.70 4.84 10.17
C CYS A 48 6.20 4.60 10.42
N ARG A 49 6.55 3.97 11.56
CA ARG A 49 7.94 3.61 11.89
C ARG A 49 8.52 2.61 10.89
N LEU A 50 7.78 1.56 10.56
CA LEU A 50 8.24 0.52 9.61
C LEU A 50 8.47 1.07 8.19
N LEU A 51 7.73 2.11 7.79
CA LEU A 51 7.91 2.78 6.50
C LEU A 51 8.97 3.89 6.53
N GLY A 52 9.57 4.18 7.69
CA GLY A 52 10.54 5.27 7.84
C GLY A 52 9.96 6.66 7.56
N LEU A 53 8.67 6.88 7.82
CA LEU A 53 8.00 8.15 7.54
C LEU A 53 8.12 9.11 8.72
N THR A 54 8.36 10.39 8.43
CA THR A 54 8.40 11.48 9.42
C THR A 54 7.03 11.77 10.05
N SER A 55 5.92 11.42 9.37
CA SER A 55 4.57 11.62 9.91
C SER A 55 3.59 10.53 9.48
N GLN A 56 2.54 10.37 10.28
CA GLN A 56 1.50 9.36 10.03
C GLN A 56 0.53 9.72 8.89
N ARG A 57 0.66 10.90 8.24
CA ARG A 57 -0.31 11.41 7.24
C ARG A 57 -0.59 10.40 6.13
N THR A 58 0.46 9.75 5.59
CA THR A 58 0.31 8.72 4.55
C THR A 58 -0.44 7.51 5.08
N VAL A 59 -0.09 7.05 6.29
CA VAL A 59 -0.69 5.85 6.90
C VAL A 59 -2.16 6.08 7.24
N VAL A 60 -2.51 7.25 7.79
CA VAL A 60 -3.90 7.65 8.07
C VAL A 60 -4.74 7.65 6.80
N ARG A 61 -4.24 8.22 5.70
CA ARG A 61 -4.92 8.19 4.39
C ARG A 61 -5.11 6.77 3.87
N LEU A 62 -4.13 5.89 4.06
CA LEU A 62 -4.24 4.50 3.64
C LEU A 62 -5.27 3.74 4.47
N ARG A 63 -5.32 3.95 5.80
CA ARG A 63 -6.32 3.32 6.67
C ARG A 63 -7.75 3.72 6.27
N ALA A 64 -7.96 4.99 5.92
CA ALA A 64 -9.27 5.48 5.48
C ALA A 64 -9.79 4.83 4.19
N THR A 65 -8.97 4.07 3.48
CA THR A 65 -9.33 3.34 2.26
C THR A 65 -9.42 1.83 2.47
N ILE A 66 -9.42 1.36 3.72
CA ILE A 66 -9.64 -0.03 4.09
C ILE A 66 -11.07 -0.11 4.65
N PRO A 67 -11.95 -0.96 4.10
CA PRO A 67 -13.30 -1.14 4.63
C PRO A 67 -13.28 -1.53 6.10
N ALA A 68 -14.25 -1.08 6.88
CA ALA A 68 -14.39 -1.57 8.24
C ALA A 68 -14.70 -3.08 8.17
N ARG A 69 -14.09 -3.88 9.06
CA ARG A 69 -14.18 -5.36 9.10
C ARG A 69 -15.63 -5.93 9.19
N GLY A 70 -16.66 -5.08 9.21
CA GLY A 70 -18.08 -5.45 9.21
C GLY A 70 -18.86 -5.11 7.93
N GLU A 71 -18.27 -4.45 6.92
CA GLU A 71 -18.98 -4.10 5.68
C GLU A 71 -18.99 -5.24 4.64
N ASP A 72 -18.05 -6.18 4.72
CA ASP A 72 -18.00 -7.38 3.84
C ASP A 72 -19.08 -8.43 4.18
N LEU A 73 -19.70 -8.38 5.36
CA LEU A 73 -20.75 -9.33 5.78
C LEU A 73 -22.17 -8.86 5.44
N ALA A 74 -22.33 -7.62 4.96
CA ALA A 74 -23.64 -7.06 4.59
C ALA A 74 -24.06 -7.35 3.13
N VAL A 75 -23.26 -8.15 2.41
CA VAL A 75 -23.50 -8.53 1.02
C VAL A 75 -23.45 -10.05 0.87
N VAL A 76 -24.30 -10.77 1.61
CA VAL A 76 -24.70 -12.17 1.33
C VAL A 76 -26.17 -12.34 1.67
#